data_AF-A0A644ZT79-F1
#
_entry.id   AF-A0A644ZT79-F1
#
_cell.length_a   1.000
_cell.length_b   1.000
_cell.length_c   1.000
_cell.angle_alpha   90.00
_cell.angle_beta   90.00
_cell.angle_gamma   90.00
#
_symmetry.space_group_name_H-M   'P 1'
#
loop_
_entity.id
_entity.type
_entity.pdbx_description
1 polymer ?
#
loop_
_entity_poly.entity_id
_entity_poly.type
_entity_poly.pdbx_seq_one_letter_code
_entity_poly.pdbx_strand_id
1 'polypeptide(L)'
;MGRLKYVFSRLRELHYDKMLEAAKAVHRETGKGTALALADIVQCGFKYNAGYTDYMLFEFFKLTDSQRATYITRGINNAYVARLNDKAYWHLFENKIEFNRLFSDYMKRDWCYLAEMGQNDFAVWAAGRDKLIAKPVDETCGRGIALLTEADMASPTSLYHKLIEGNQLLVEQYVVQHSEMSRLYAGSVNTIRLVTMLTDEGPEIVFSCIRVGNGKYVDNLNSGGMSAMVDVATGKISHPAADKDGIIYERHPATGAAFVDFEIPHYFEAIEMVKKAAYVVPQVRLIGWDVAIDKDGPLLIEANHFPGHDIYQLKPNVPDGIGFKPVFDAAIAKCK
;
A
#
# COMPACT_ATOMS: atom_id res chain seq x y z
N MET A 1 -9.41 -26.06 -15.06
CA MET A 1 -8.40 -26.99 -14.47
C MET A 1 -8.96 -27.53 -13.16
N GLY A 2 -9.00 -28.84 -12.96
CA GLY A 2 -9.60 -29.45 -11.76
C GLY A 2 -8.88 -29.08 -10.46
N ARG A 3 -9.65 -28.88 -9.38
CA ARG A 3 -9.18 -28.49 -8.03
C ARG A 3 -8.05 -29.38 -7.50
N LEU A 4 -8.08 -30.69 -7.79
CA LEU A 4 -7.00 -31.61 -7.43
C LEU A 4 -5.68 -31.35 -8.18
N LYS A 5 -5.72 -31.12 -9.50
CA LYS A 5 -4.50 -30.83 -10.29
C LYS A 5 -3.84 -29.52 -9.84
N TYR A 6 -4.64 -28.52 -9.48
CA TYR A 6 -4.16 -27.26 -8.92
C TYR A 6 -3.53 -27.42 -7.53
N VAL A 7 -4.11 -28.25 -6.66
CA VAL A 7 -3.52 -28.57 -5.35
C VAL A 7 -2.19 -29.32 -5.53
N PHE A 8 -2.13 -30.31 -6.42
CA PHE A 8 -0.90 -31.06 -6.69
C PHE A 8 0.21 -30.22 -7.36
N SER A 9 -0.12 -29.27 -8.23
CA SER A 9 0.88 -28.36 -8.80
C SER A 9 1.43 -27.40 -7.74
N ARG A 10 0.57 -26.89 -6.85
CA ARG A 10 0.98 -26.05 -5.71
C ARG A 10 1.85 -26.81 -4.71
N LEU A 11 1.57 -28.09 -4.45
CA LEU A 11 2.41 -28.92 -3.59
C LEU A 11 3.85 -29.05 -4.12
N ARG A 12 4.04 -29.11 -5.45
CA ARG A 12 5.38 -29.14 -6.08
C ARG A 12 6.12 -27.79 -6.06
N GLU A 13 5.40 -26.68 -5.95
CA GLU A 13 5.95 -25.32 -5.82
C GLU A 13 6.18 -24.91 -4.36
N LEU A 14 5.86 -25.78 -3.39
CA LEU A 14 6.11 -25.50 -1.99
C LEU A 14 7.61 -25.37 -1.73
N HIS A 15 8.02 -24.21 -1.24
CA HIS A 15 9.36 -24.00 -0.71
C HIS A 15 9.50 -24.72 0.63
N TYR A 16 9.63 -26.06 0.59
CA TYR A 16 9.73 -26.92 1.77
C TYR A 16 10.79 -26.45 2.76
N ASP A 17 11.95 -26.01 2.25
CA ASP A 17 13.05 -25.49 3.06
C ASP A 17 12.59 -24.27 3.87
N LYS A 18 11.86 -23.34 3.24
CA LYS A 18 11.36 -22.13 3.90
C LYS A 18 10.26 -22.44 4.92
N MET A 19 9.41 -23.42 4.64
CA MET A 19 8.40 -23.89 5.62
C MET A 19 9.06 -24.55 6.83
N LEU A 20 10.13 -25.32 6.62
CA LEU A 20 10.88 -25.92 7.71
C LEU A 20 11.58 -24.84 8.55
N GLU A 21 12.15 -23.81 7.92
CA GLU A 21 12.72 -22.66 8.64
C GLU A 21 11.67 -21.88 9.43
N ALA A 22 10.47 -21.69 8.86
CA ALA A 22 9.35 -21.10 9.59
C ALA A 22 8.96 -21.97 10.80
N ALA A 23 8.83 -23.29 10.63
CA ALA A 23 8.52 -24.21 11.72
C ALA A 23 9.59 -24.21 12.83
N LYS A 24 10.88 -24.11 12.47
CA LYS A 24 11.98 -23.95 13.45
C LYS A 24 11.90 -22.60 14.16
N ALA A 25 11.51 -21.52 13.47
CA ALA A 25 11.28 -20.23 14.11
C ALA A 25 10.15 -20.30 15.15
N VAL A 26 9.04 -20.93 14.81
CA VAL A 26 7.93 -21.19 15.74
C VAL A 26 8.39 -22.02 16.94
N HIS A 27 9.23 -23.04 16.72
CA HIS A 27 9.80 -23.84 17.81
C HIS A 27 10.65 -22.97 18.75
N ARG A 28 11.54 -22.12 18.21
CA ARG A 28 12.36 -21.20 19.01
C ARG A 28 11.52 -20.24 19.85
N GLU A 29 10.39 -19.79 19.30
CA GLU A 29 9.53 -18.82 19.96
C GLU A 29 8.55 -19.42 20.97
N THR A 30 8.03 -20.62 20.71
CA THR A 30 6.93 -21.22 21.48
C THR A 30 7.29 -22.49 22.25
N GLY A 31 8.45 -23.10 21.96
CA GLY A 31 8.83 -24.42 22.44
C GLY A 31 8.11 -25.60 21.78
N LYS A 32 7.09 -25.37 20.94
CA LYS A 32 6.37 -26.45 20.21
C LYS A 32 7.32 -27.23 19.31
N GLY A 33 7.22 -28.56 19.27
CA GLY A 33 8.09 -29.38 18.41
C GLY A 33 7.99 -29.00 16.93
N THR A 34 9.12 -28.94 16.22
CA THR A 34 9.19 -28.49 14.82
C THR A 34 8.24 -29.26 13.90
N ALA A 35 8.06 -30.57 14.09
CA ALA A 35 7.14 -31.37 13.29
C ALA A 35 5.67 -30.97 13.51
N LEU A 36 5.28 -30.65 14.75
CA LEU A 36 3.94 -30.17 15.08
C LEU A 36 3.71 -28.75 14.52
N ALA A 37 4.72 -27.88 14.61
CA ALA A 37 4.65 -26.55 14.01
C ALA A 37 4.52 -26.62 12.48
N LEU A 38 5.26 -27.51 11.82
CA LEU A 38 5.14 -27.74 10.38
C LEU A 38 3.76 -28.27 10.00
N ALA A 39 3.21 -29.21 10.79
CA ALA A 39 1.85 -29.71 10.58
C ALA A 39 0.79 -28.58 10.73
N ASP A 40 0.92 -27.71 11.74
CA ASP A 40 0.01 -26.56 11.92
C ASP A 40 0.09 -25.57 10.75
N ILE A 41 1.31 -25.27 10.25
CA ILE A 41 1.51 -24.43 9.05
C ILE A 41 0.78 -25.03 7.84
N VAL A 42 0.97 -26.32 7.58
CA VAL A 42 0.33 -27.01 6.45
C VAL A 42 -1.19 -27.04 6.60
N GLN A 43 -1.69 -27.34 7.80
CA GLN A 43 -3.12 -27.32 8.10
C GLN A 43 -3.72 -25.92 7.89
N CYS A 44 -3.04 -24.86 8.31
CA CYS A 44 -3.46 -23.50 8.07
C CYS A 44 -3.49 -23.14 6.58
N GLY A 45 -2.56 -23.68 5.79
CA GLY A 45 -2.58 -23.55 4.34
C GLY A 45 -3.84 -24.14 3.71
N PHE A 46 -4.29 -25.31 4.15
CA PHE A 46 -5.51 -25.93 3.64
C PHE A 46 -6.79 -25.28 4.16
N LYS A 47 -6.82 -24.84 5.42
CA LYS A 47 -8.03 -24.35 6.08
C LYS A 47 -8.26 -22.84 5.89
N TYR A 48 -7.20 -22.05 5.95
CA TYR A 48 -7.25 -20.57 5.93
C TYR A 48 -6.64 -19.96 4.68
N ASN A 49 -6.20 -20.78 3.73
CA ASN A 49 -5.42 -20.38 2.56
C ASN A 49 -4.16 -19.56 2.94
N ALA A 50 -3.60 -19.81 4.14
CA ALA A 50 -2.43 -19.13 4.67
C ALA A 50 -1.13 -19.76 4.13
N GLY A 51 -0.31 -18.98 3.44
CA GLY A 51 1.08 -19.40 3.20
C GLY A 51 1.89 -19.39 4.51
N TYR A 52 3.08 -20.00 4.52
CA TYR A 52 3.97 -19.92 5.69
C TYR A 52 4.34 -18.46 6.02
N THR A 53 4.41 -17.58 5.02
CA THR A 53 4.63 -16.14 5.23
C THR A 53 3.47 -15.50 5.98
N ASP A 54 2.21 -15.78 5.60
CA ASP A 54 1.03 -15.26 6.32
C ASP A 54 0.98 -15.81 7.75
N TYR A 55 1.28 -17.11 7.91
CA TYR A 55 1.32 -17.78 9.20
C TYR A 55 2.31 -17.12 10.17
N MET A 56 3.51 -16.78 9.67
CA MET A 56 4.53 -16.10 10.48
C MET A 56 4.18 -14.63 10.71
N LEU A 57 3.79 -13.90 9.66
CA LEU A 57 3.46 -12.48 9.72
C LEU A 57 2.35 -12.19 10.74
N PHE A 58 1.32 -13.02 10.76
CA PHE A 58 0.15 -12.87 11.63
C PHE A 58 0.25 -13.67 12.93
N GLU A 59 1.42 -14.26 13.22
CA GLU A 59 1.68 -15.08 14.41
C GLU A 59 0.60 -16.15 14.66
N PHE A 60 0.13 -16.85 13.62
CA PHE A 60 -1.00 -17.79 13.71
C PHE A 60 -0.82 -18.83 14.81
N PHE A 61 0.43 -19.21 15.12
CA PHE A 61 0.79 -20.12 16.21
C PHE A 61 0.37 -19.64 17.62
N LYS A 62 0.01 -18.36 17.78
CA LYS A 62 -0.54 -17.73 19.00
C LYS A 62 -2.07 -17.60 18.98
N LEU A 63 -2.71 -17.74 17.81
CA LEU A 63 -4.13 -17.50 17.62
C LEU A 63 -4.95 -18.80 17.72
N THR A 64 -6.19 -18.66 18.19
CA THR A 64 -7.19 -19.73 18.16
C THR A 64 -7.73 -19.95 16.75
N ASP A 65 -8.42 -21.08 16.55
CA ASP A 65 -9.06 -21.44 15.28
C ASP A 65 -10.08 -20.39 14.81
N SER A 66 -10.91 -19.86 15.72
CA SER A 66 -11.89 -18.82 15.43
C SER A 66 -11.23 -17.50 15.06
N GLN A 67 -10.16 -17.09 15.77
CA GLN A 67 -9.39 -15.90 15.43
C GLN A 67 -8.75 -16.03 14.05
N ARG A 68 -8.04 -17.13 13.76
CA ARG A 68 -7.41 -17.38 12.44
C ARG A 68 -8.43 -17.28 11.29
N ALA A 69 -9.67 -17.73 11.51
CA ALA A 69 -10.74 -17.66 10.51
C ALA A 69 -11.15 -16.23 10.12
N THR A 70 -10.79 -15.23 10.91
CA THR A 70 -11.10 -13.81 10.65
C THR A 70 -10.00 -13.09 9.86
N TYR A 71 -8.90 -13.76 9.50
CA TYR A 71 -7.77 -13.14 8.80
C TYR A 71 -7.91 -13.20 7.27
N ILE A 72 -7.50 -12.12 6.60
CA ILE A 72 -7.32 -12.05 5.15
C ILE A 72 -5.90 -12.50 4.82
N THR A 73 -5.76 -13.77 4.44
CA THR A 73 -4.48 -14.34 3.98
C THR A 73 -4.26 -14.02 2.51
N ARG A 74 -3.06 -14.32 1.97
CA ARG A 74 -2.77 -14.12 0.55
C ARG A 74 -3.82 -14.82 -0.32
N GLY A 75 -4.16 -16.06 0.00
CA GLY A 75 -5.12 -16.81 -0.80
C GLY A 75 -6.54 -16.24 -0.74
N ILE A 76 -6.94 -15.64 0.39
CA ILE A 76 -8.23 -14.95 0.54
C ILE A 76 -8.22 -13.64 -0.25
N ASN A 77 -7.17 -12.81 -0.13
CA ASN A 77 -7.05 -11.56 -0.89
C ASN A 77 -7.07 -11.82 -2.41
N ASN A 78 -6.36 -12.85 -2.87
CA ASN A 78 -6.39 -13.27 -4.27
C ASN A 78 -7.81 -13.61 -4.73
N ALA A 79 -8.60 -14.27 -3.88
CA ALA A 79 -9.98 -14.63 -4.21
C ALA A 79 -10.89 -13.40 -4.27
N TYR A 80 -10.71 -12.44 -3.37
CA TYR A 80 -11.42 -11.15 -3.42
C TYR A 80 -11.08 -10.37 -4.68
N VAL A 81 -9.81 -10.17 -4.97
CA VAL A 81 -9.36 -9.46 -6.18
C VAL A 81 -9.86 -10.17 -7.44
N ALA A 82 -9.76 -11.50 -7.52
CA ALA A 82 -10.25 -12.25 -8.68
C ALA A 82 -11.77 -12.17 -8.87
N ARG A 83 -12.54 -11.97 -7.80
CA ARG A 83 -13.99 -11.78 -7.87
C ARG A 83 -14.38 -10.36 -8.24
N LEU A 84 -13.66 -9.37 -7.70
CA LEU A 84 -14.08 -7.97 -7.69
C LEU A 84 -13.41 -7.12 -8.77
N ASN A 85 -12.26 -7.54 -9.29
CA ASN A 85 -11.45 -6.74 -10.21
C ASN A 85 -11.26 -7.47 -11.53
N ASP A 86 -11.83 -6.91 -12.60
CA ASP A 86 -11.60 -7.39 -13.96
C ASP A 86 -10.17 -7.09 -14.39
N LYS A 87 -9.43 -8.17 -14.71
CA LYS A 87 -8.03 -8.11 -15.16
C LYS A 87 -7.85 -7.30 -16.43
N ALA A 88 -8.87 -7.19 -17.27
CA ALA A 88 -8.80 -6.41 -18.50
C ALA A 88 -8.53 -4.92 -18.24
N TYR A 89 -8.78 -4.42 -17.03
CA TYR A 89 -8.66 -3.01 -16.66
C TYR A 89 -7.47 -2.71 -15.74
N TRP A 90 -6.65 -3.71 -15.39
CA TRP A 90 -5.52 -3.52 -14.46
C TRP A 90 -4.45 -2.57 -15.01
N HIS A 91 -4.28 -2.53 -16.33
CA HIS A 91 -3.31 -1.64 -16.98
C HIS A 91 -3.57 -0.16 -16.66
N LEU A 92 -4.82 0.24 -16.42
CA LEU A 92 -5.19 1.61 -16.03
C LEU A 92 -4.64 2.03 -14.66
N PHE A 93 -4.21 1.07 -13.84
CA PHE A 93 -3.62 1.28 -12.52
C PHE A 93 -2.11 0.97 -12.51
N GLU A 94 -1.64 0.07 -13.36
CA GLU A 94 -0.21 -0.31 -13.46
C GLU A 94 0.60 0.70 -14.29
N ASN A 95 0.04 1.14 -15.42
CA ASN A 95 0.67 2.12 -16.28
C ASN A 95 0.49 3.51 -15.68
N LYS A 96 1.59 4.09 -15.20
CA LYS A 96 1.58 5.41 -14.53
C LYS A 96 1.09 6.53 -15.44
N ILE A 97 1.28 6.43 -16.75
CA ILE A 97 0.82 7.46 -17.69
C ILE A 97 -0.69 7.38 -17.87
N GLU A 98 -1.23 6.17 -18.06
CA GLU A 98 -2.68 5.98 -18.15
C GLU A 98 -3.37 6.36 -16.85
N PHE A 99 -2.81 5.95 -15.71
CA PHE A 99 -3.27 6.34 -14.39
C PHE A 99 -3.29 7.87 -14.23
N ASN A 100 -2.17 8.54 -14.52
CA ASN A 100 -2.08 9.99 -14.35
C ASN A 100 -3.07 10.75 -15.26
N ARG A 101 -3.33 10.27 -16.48
CA ARG A 101 -4.36 10.85 -17.35
C ARG A 101 -5.76 10.66 -16.77
N LEU A 102 -6.08 9.42 -16.41
CA LEU A 102 -7.40 9.01 -15.96
C LEU A 102 -7.81 9.64 -14.63
N PHE A 103 -6.84 9.82 -13.73
CA PHE A 103 -7.06 10.37 -12.38
C PHE A 103 -6.52 11.80 -12.20
N SER A 104 -6.23 12.51 -13.29
CA SER A 104 -5.64 13.86 -13.27
C SER A 104 -6.35 14.83 -12.32
N ASP A 105 -7.68 14.86 -12.33
CA ASP A 105 -8.51 15.70 -11.45
C ASP A 105 -8.28 15.43 -9.95
N TYR A 106 -7.84 14.23 -9.59
CA TYR A 106 -7.60 13.81 -8.21
C TYR A 106 -6.13 13.93 -7.78
N MET A 107 -5.21 14.04 -8.75
CA MET A 107 -3.77 14.11 -8.46
C MET A 107 -3.32 15.50 -8.03
N LYS A 108 -4.03 16.55 -8.47
CA LYS A 108 -3.77 17.96 -8.11
C LYS A 108 -2.30 18.38 -8.19
N ARG A 109 -1.55 17.76 -9.09
CA ARG A 109 -0.12 18.02 -9.30
C ARG A 109 0.18 17.96 -10.79
N ASP A 110 1.01 18.88 -11.24
CA ASP A 110 1.46 18.86 -12.63
C ASP A 110 2.38 17.68 -12.88
N TRP A 111 2.35 17.17 -14.11
CA TRP A 111 3.26 16.13 -14.56
C TRP A 111 3.47 16.22 -16.07
N CYS A 112 4.57 15.64 -16.55
CA CYS A 112 4.85 15.47 -17.96
C CYS A 112 5.45 14.10 -18.26
N TYR A 113 5.19 13.62 -19.47
CA TYR A 113 5.78 12.40 -20.00
C TYR A 113 6.76 12.75 -21.13
N LEU A 114 8.06 12.53 -20.88
CA LEU A 114 9.12 12.98 -21.78
C LEU A 114 9.11 12.28 -23.14
N ALA A 115 8.48 11.11 -23.27
CA ALA A 115 8.32 10.47 -24.57
C ALA A 115 7.33 11.21 -25.49
N GLU A 116 6.48 12.07 -24.91
CA GLU A 116 5.46 12.85 -25.62
C GLU A 116 5.69 14.38 -25.52
N MET A 117 6.72 14.81 -24.79
CA MET A 117 7.06 16.21 -24.57
C MET A 117 8.45 16.50 -25.12
N GLY A 118 8.54 17.40 -26.10
CA GLY A 118 9.82 17.80 -26.66
C GLY A 118 10.68 18.58 -25.67
N GLN A 119 12.00 18.59 -25.91
CA GLN A 119 12.98 19.25 -25.05
C GLN A 119 12.65 20.73 -24.75
N ASN A 120 12.24 21.50 -25.76
CA ASN A 120 11.92 22.92 -25.57
C ASN A 120 10.69 23.10 -24.66
N ASP A 121 9.66 22.28 -24.85
CA ASP A 121 8.45 22.32 -24.01
C ASP A 121 8.75 21.88 -22.58
N PHE A 122 9.60 20.86 -22.41
CA PHE A 122 10.09 20.47 -21.09
C PHE A 122 10.86 21.60 -20.40
N ALA A 123 11.73 22.30 -21.13
CA ALA A 123 12.49 23.42 -20.58
C ALA A 123 11.57 24.56 -20.08
N VAL A 124 10.51 24.86 -20.83
CA VAL A 124 9.48 25.83 -20.42
C VAL A 124 8.69 25.31 -19.22
N TRP A 125 8.27 24.04 -19.23
CA TRP A 125 7.47 23.44 -18.17
C TRP A 125 8.22 23.33 -16.83
N ALA A 126 9.52 23.02 -16.88
CA ALA A 126 10.37 22.89 -15.70
C ALA A 126 10.82 24.24 -15.13
N ALA A 127 10.78 25.32 -15.91
CA ALA A 127 11.25 26.63 -15.50
C ALA A 127 10.48 27.17 -14.27
N GLY A 128 11.22 27.69 -13.28
CA GLY A 128 10.66 28.32 -12.09
C GLY A 128 10.07 27.38 -11.05
N ARG A 129 10.28 26.06 -11.17
CA ARG A 129 9.91 25.07 -10.15
C ARG A 129 11.09 24.78 -9.23
N ASP A 130 10.82 24.61 -7.94
CA ASP A 130 11.89 24.39 -6.93
C ASP A 130 12.35 22.93 -6.88
N LYS A 131 11.37 22.01 -6.96
CA LYS A 131 11.60 20.57 -6.87
C LYS A 131 10.67 19.80 -7.80
N LEU A 132 11.22 18.75 -8.40
CA LEU A 132 10.49 17.78 -9.20
C LEU A 132 10.87 16.36 -8.80
N ILE A 133 10.00 15.40 -9.10
CA ILE A 133 10.28 13.97 -8.97
C ILE A 133 10.32 13.37 -10.37
N ALA A 134 11.43 12.72 -10.72
CA ALA A 134 11.54 11.93 -11.95
C ALA A 134 11.53 10.45 -11.63
N LYS A 135 10.77 9.66 -12.39
CA LYS A 135 10.61 8.23 -12.18
C LYS A 135 10.47 7.45 -13.49
N PRO A 136 10.91 6.18 -13.54
CA PRO A 136 10.58 5.28 -14.63
C PRO A 136 9.08 4.97 -14.64
N VAL A 137 8.54 4.69 -15.82
CA VAL A 137 7.11 4.35 -15.98
C VAL A 137 6.81 2.95 -15.43
N ASP A 138 7.68 1.99 -15.70
CA ASP A 138 7.40 0.56 -15.46
C ASP A 138 7.96 0.01 -14.13
N GLU A 139 8.73 0.80 -13.38
CA GLU A 139 9.32 0.35 -12.11
C GLU A 139 8.34 0.45 -10.93
N THR A 140 8.58 -0.38 -9.92
CA THR A 140 7.76 -0.49 -8.69
C THR A 140 8.60 -0.27 -7.44
N CYS A 141 7.95 -0.02 -6.30
CA CYS A 141 8.60 0.17 -4.99
C CYS A 141 9.62 1.32 -4.93
N GLY A 142 9.41 2.38 -5.73
CA GLY A 142 10.25 3.56 -5.73
C GLY A 142 11.66 3.38 -6.30
N ARG A 143 11.94 2.27 -6.99
CA ARG A 143 13.22 2.09 -7.70
C ARG A 143 13.33 3.11 -8.84
N GLY A 144 14.49 3.74 -8.96
CA GLY A 144 14.78 4.71 -10.01
C GLY A 144 14.15 6.10 -9.80
N ILE A 145 13.54 6.38 -8.64
CA ILE A 145 13.05 7.73 -8.32
C ILE A 145 14.25 8.65 -8.06
N ALA A 146 14.26 9.82 -8.71
CA ALA A 146 15.18 10.92 -8.42
C ALA A 146 14.43 12.18 -8.02
N LEU A 147 14.94 12.85 -6.99
CA LEU A 147 14.58 14.22 -6.65
C LEU A 147 15.43 15.16 -7.50
N LEU A 148 14.77 16.03 -8.27
CA LEU A 148 15.41 17.09 -9.04
C LEU A 148 15.26 18.40 -8.28
N THR A 149 16.33 19.18 -8.24
CA THR A 149 16.43 20.44 -7.52
C THR A 149 16.53 21.63 -8.49
N GLU A 150 16.40 22.85 -7.98
CA GLU A 150 16.67 24.08 -8.74
C GLU A 150 18.01 24.03 -9.50
N ALA A 151 19.05 23.44 -8.89
CA ALA A 151 20.35 23.30 -9.52
C ALA A 151 20.32 22.37 -10.74
N ASP A 152 19.55 21.28 -10.69
CA ASP A 152 19.35 20.39 -11.83
C ASP A 152 18.56 21.10 -12.95
N MET A 153 17.56 21.90 -12.56
CA MET A 153 16.69 22.65 -13.48
C MET A 153 17.36 23.92 -14.04
N ALA A 154 18.54 24.31 -13.55
CA ALA A 154 19.32 25.41 -14.12
C ALA A 154 19.82 25.13 -15.55
N SER A 155 19.80 23.86 -15.99
CA SER A 155 20.12 23.45 -17.37
C SER A 155 19.10 22.44 -17.90
N PRO A 156 17.86 22.86 -18.21
CA PRO A 156 16.76 21.96 -18.54
C PRO A 156 17.03 21.06 -19.75
N THR A 157 17.76 21.57 -20.75
CA THR A 157 18.19 20.82 -21.95
C THR A 157 19.05 19.61 -21.59
N SER A 158 20.07 19.80 -20.76
CA SER A 158 20.96 18.72 -20.31
C SER A 158 20.24 17.76 -19.38
N LEU A 159 19.36 18.29 -18.50
CA LEU A 159 18.50 17.48 -17.64
C LEU A 159 17.58 16.58 -18.47
N TYR A 160 16.94 17.10 -19.52
CA TYR A 160 16.09 16.32 -20.42
C TYR A 160 16.83 15.11 -21.00
N HIS A 161 18.02 15.31 -21.56
CA HIS A 161 18.82 14.20 -22.11
C HIS A 161 19.20 13.17 -21.05
N LYS A 162 19.65 13.64 -19.87
CA LYS A 162 19.98 12.76 -18.75
C LYS A 162 18.78 11.90 -18.31
N LEU A 163 17.58 12.47 -18.26
CA LEU A 163 16.36 11.76 -17.87
C LEU A 163 15.93 10.73 -18.92
N ILE A 164 16.02 11.08 -20.22
CA ILE A 164 15.76 10.15 -21.32
C ILE A 164 16.75 8.98 -21.29
N GLU A 165 18.05 9.25 -21.19
CA GLU A 165 19.11 8.24 -21.12
C GLU A 165 18.97 7.34 -19.88
N GLY A 166 18.53 7.91 -18.76
CA GLY A 166 18.26 7.20 -17.50
C GLY A 166 16.92 6.47 -17.45
N ASN A 167 16.12 6.51 -18.52
CA ASN A 167 14.76 5.95 -18.58
C ASN A 167 13.81 6.48 -17.48
N GLN A 168 14.00 7.74 -17.06
CA GLN A 168 13.17 8.43 -16.07
C GLN A 168 12.16 9.34 -16.78
N LEU A 169 11.24 8.71 -17.50
CA LEU A 169 10.40 9.39 -18.49
C LEU A 169 9.20 10.13 -17.90
N LEU A 170 8.80 9.84 -16.66
CA LEU A 170 7.70 10.53 -15.99
C LEU A 170 8.27 11.52 -14.98
N VAL A 171 7.98 12.80 -15.17
CA VAL A 171 8.36 13.87 -14.25
C VAL A 171 7.10 14.46 -13.64
N GLU A 172 7.07 14.56 -12.32
CA GLU A 172 5.94 15.06 -11.55
C GLU A 172 6.38 16.20 -10.64
N GLN A 173 5.45 17.12 -10.38
CA GLN A 173 5.61 18.15 -9.37
C GLN A 173 5.85 17.50 -8.00
N TYR A 174 6.82 18.04 -7.27
CA TYR A 174 7.10 17.60 -5.91
C TYR A 174 5.92 17.95 -4.99
N VAL A 175 5.42 16.95 -4.26
CA VAL A 175 4.32 17.13 -3.31
C VAL A 175 4.87 17.69 -2.01
N VAL A 176 4.44 18.90 -1.64
CA VAL A 176 4.69 19.49 -0.33
C VAL A 176 3.52 19.15 0.57
N GLN A 177 3.74 18.20 1.50
CA GLN A 177 2.68 17.76 2.41
C GLN A 177 2.32 18.84 3.44
N HIS A 178 1.12 18.70 4.02
CA HIS A 178 0.60 19.57 5.08
C HIS A 178 1.58 19.67 6.27
N SER A 179 1.60 20.83 6.94
CA SER A 179 2.47 21.08 8.10
C SER A 179 2.22 20.11 9.24
N GLU A 180 0.96 19.82 9.56
CA GLU A 180 0.61 18.80 10.56
C GLU A 180 1.16 17.41 10.20
N MET A 181 1.02 16.96 8.94
CA MET A 181 1.61 15.69 8.49
C MET A 181 3.15 15.69 8.64
N SER A 182 3.78 16.85 8.45
CA SER A 182 5.22 17.02 8.66
C SER A 182 5.64 16.94 10.14
N ARG A 183 4.73 17.17 11.09
CA ARG A 183 4.99 16.96 12.53
C ARG A 183 5.20 15.49 12.86
N LEU A 184 4.51 14.58 12.16
CA LEU A 184 4.82 13.14 12.26
C LEU A 184 6.21 12.88 11.69
N TYR A 185 6.41 13.22 10.42
CA TYR A 185 7.69 13.06 9.74
C TYR A 185 7.78 13.88 8.46
N ALA A 186 8.79 14.75 8.35
CA ALA A 186 8.99 15.62 7.19
C ALA A 186 9.95 15.05 6.12
N GLY A 187 10.61 13.91 6.40
CA GLY A 187 11.63 13.35 5.49
C GLY A 187 11.06 12.61 4.28
N SER A 188 9.75 12.37 4.24
CA SER A 188 9.01 11.80 3.12
C SER A 188 7.60 12.39 3.08
N VAL A 189 6.91 12.19 1.96
CA VAL A 189 5.45 12.38 1.91
C VAL A 189 4.82 11.21 2.64
N ASN A 190 4.12 11.48 3.75
CA ASN A 190 3.35 10.49 4.48
C ASN A 190 1.99 10.32 3.81
N THR A 191 1.57 9.08 3.58
CA THR A 191 0.32 8.79 2.86
C THR A 191 -0.69 8.04 3.72
N ILE A 192 -1.96 8.28 3.44
CA ILE A 192 -3.08 7.52 3.98
C ILE A 192 -3.39 6.42 2.97
N ARG A 193 -3.32 5.16 3.39
CA ARG A 193 -3.85 4.03 2.65
C ARG A 193 -5.34 3.91 2.97
N LEU A 194 -6.18 4.24 1.99
CA LEU A 194 -7.62 4.02 2.05
C LEU A 194 -7.98 2.88 1.11
N VAL A 195 -8.62 1.82 1.61
CA VAL A 195 -9.11 0.73 0.75
C VAL A 195 -10.59 0.90 0.55
N THR A 196 -10.99 1.09 -0.71
CA THR A 196 -12.40 1.15 -1.10
C THR A 196 -12.86 -0.19 -1.65
N MET A 197 -14.11 -0.53 -1.37
CA MET A 197 -14.85 -1.55 -2.11
C MET A 197 -16.08 -0.92 -2.75
N LEU A 198 -16.15 -0.90 -4.08
CA LEU A 198 -17.32 -0.45 -4.82
C LEU A 198 -18.39 -1.56 -4.79
N THR A 199 -19.37 -1.41 -3.91
CA THR A 199 -20.52 -2.33 -3.81
C THR A 199 -21.65 -1.87 -4.74
N ASP A 200 -22.74 -2.64 -4.83
CA ASP A 200 -23.91 -2.22 -5.61
C ASP A 200 -24.68 -1.08 -4.90
N GLU A 201 -24.41 -0.86 -3.61
CA GLU A 201 -24.95 0.25 -2.82
C GLU A 201 -24.04 1.49 -2.87
N GLY A 202 -22.83 1.36 -3.43
CA GLY A 202 -21.83 2.42 -3.52
C GLY A 202 -20.47 2.06 -2.89
N PRO A 203 -19.49 2.98 -2.92
CA PRO A 203 -18.15 2.76 -2.42
C PRO A 203 -18.09 2.83 -0.89
N GLU A 204 -17.54 1.78 -0.28
CA GLU A 204 -17.32 1.67 1.15
C GLU A 204 -15.82 1.69 1.49
N ILE A 205 -15.45 2.36 2.59
CA ILE A 205 -14.10 2.25 3.14
C ILE A 205 -14.04 0.98 3.98
N VAL A 206 -13.27 -0.01 3.53
CA VAL A 206 -13.12 -1.31 4.22
C VAL A 206 -11.83 -1.40 5.04
N PHE A 207 -10.90 -0.46 4.84
CA PHE A 207 -9.68 -0.34 5.64
C PHE A 207 -9.08 1.07 5.55
N SER A 208 -8.47 1.54 6.63
CA SER A 208 -7.68 2.77 6.66
C SER A 208 -6.45 2.64 7.57
N CYS A 209 -5.30 3.05 7.04
CA CYS A 209 -4.11 3.29 7.84
C CYS A 209 -3.32 4.47 7.29
N ILE A 210 -2.43 5.01 8.12
CA ILE A 210 -1.39 5.94 7.67
C ILE A 210 -0.07 5.19 7.51
N ARG A 211 0.69 5.55 6.49
CA ARG A 211 2.07 5.14 6.27
C ARG A 211 2.98 6.34 6.48
N VAL A 212 4.05 6.14 7.25
CA VAL A 212 4.99 7.19 7.65
C VAL A 212 6.40 6.73 7.37
N GLY A 213 7.20 7.57 6.73
CA GLY A 213 8.60 7.26 6.43
C GLY A 213 9.49 7.20 7.66
N ASN A 214 10.68 6.64 7.49
CA ASN A 214 11.68 6.54 8.54
C ASN A 214 13.10 6.51 7.91
N GLY A 215 13.74 7.67 7.82
CA GLY A 215 15.10 7.82 7.29
C GLY A 215 15.24 7.78 5.75
N LYS A 216 14.18 7.45 5.00
CA LYS A 216 14.15 7.51 3.52
C LYS A 216 13.07 8.46 3.01
N TYR A 217 13.15 8.79 1.72
CA TYR A 217 12.19 9.66 1.01
C TYR A 217 10.84 8.98 0.67
N VAL A 218 10.65 7.73 1.06
CA VAL A 218 9.42 6.95 0.83
C VAL A 218 8.90 6.40 2.15
N ASP A 219 7.59 6.30 2.28
CA ASP A 219 6.88 5.86 3.49
C ASP A 219 6.50 4.37 3.49
N ASN A 220 6.80 3.65 2.41
CA ASN A 220 6.48 2.23 2.27
C ASN A 220 7.22 1.38 3.32
N LEU A 221 6.50 0.46 3.96
CA LEU A 221 7.00 -0.55 4.90
C LEU A 221 8.23 -1.31 4.35
N ASN A 222 8.21 -1.66 3.06
CA ASN A 222 9.31 -2.38 2.41
C ASN A 222 10.63 -1.60 2.39
N SER A 223 10.55 -0.27 2.48
CA SER A 223 11.70 0.63 2.50
C SER A 223 12.12 1.06 3.90
N GLY A 224 11.48 0.55 4.96
CA GLY A 224 11.75 0.89 6.36
C GLY A 224 10.72 1.83 6.98
N GLY A 225 9.64 2.19 6.25
CA GLY A 225 8.53 2.96 6.81
C GLY A 225 7.74 2.18 7.86
N MET A 226 6.79 2.87 8.47
CA MET A 226 5.89 2.37 9.51
C MET A 226 4.44 2.57 9.08
N SER A 227 3.52 1.78 9.64
CA SER A 227 2.08 1.90 9.41
C SER A 227 1.32 1.90 10.73
N ALA A 228 0.31 2.76 10.86
CA ALA A 228 -0.58 2.82 12.02
C ALA A 228 -2.04 2.86 11.57
N MET A 229 -2.94 2.14 12.25
CA MET A 229 -4.36 2.17 11.91
C MET A 229 -4.95 3.56 12.15
N VAL A 230 -5.85 3.97 11.25
CA VAL A 230 -6.64 5.19 11.39
C VAL A 230 -8.08 4.79 11.61
N ASP A 231 -8.69 5.32 12.66
CA ASP A 231 -10.12 5.16 12.90
C ASP A 231 -10.91 5.96 11.86
N VAL A 232 -11.74 5.25 11.07
CA VAL A 232 -12.47 5.82 9.93
C VAL A 232 -13.54 6.84 10.38
N ALA A 233 -14.05 6.73 11.60
CA ALA A 233 -15.08 7.62 12.12
C ALA A 233 -14.52 8.95 12.63
N THR A 234 -13.26 8.98 13.03
CA THR A 234 -12.63 10.14 13.68
C THR A 234 -11.48 10.74 12.86
N GLY A 235 -10.87 9.99 11.94
CA GLY A 235 -9.67 10.41 11.21
C GLY A 235 -8.41 10.47 12.07
N LYS A 236 -8.44 9.84 13.27
CA LYS A 236 -7.32 9.79 14.20
C LYS A 236 -6.61 8.46 14.12
N ILE A 237 -5.30 8.48 14.32
CA ILE A 237 -4.54 7.25 14.49
C ILE A 237 -5.00 6.57 15.78
N SER A 238 -5.46 5.33 15.67
CA SER A 238 -6.08 4.59 16.78
C SER A 238 -5.12 3.65 17.50
N HIS A 239 -4.01 3.29 16.86
CA HIS A 239 -3.06 2.30 17.38
C HIS A 239 -1.61 2.76 17.16
N PRO A 240 -0.65 2.23 17.94
CA PRO A 240 0.78 2.44 17.68
C PRO A 240 1.17 2.02 16.26
N ALA A 241 2.20 2.63 15.71
CA ALA A 241 2.71 2.24 14.41
C ALA A 241 3.51 0.93 14.51
N ALA A 242 3.57 0.17 13.42
CA ALA A 242 4.49 -0.96 13.28
C ALA A 242 5.21 -0.93 11.93
N ASP A 243 6.44 -1.45 11.92
CA ASP A 243 7.15 -1.75 10.69
C ASP A 243 6.92 -3.21 10.24
N LYS A 244 7.52 -3.59 9.12
CA LYS A 244 7.40 -4.95 8.55
C LYS A 244 8.02 -6.05 9.42
N ASP A 245 8.95 -5.69 10.31
CA ASP A 245 9.65 -6.61 11.20
C ASP A 245 8.88 -6.80 12.52
N GLY A 246 7.73 -6.12 12.66
CA GLY A 246 6.84 -6.22 13.80
C GLY A 246 7.27 -5.37 15.00
N ILE A 247 8.23 -4.46 14.81
CA ILE A 247 8.62 -3.51 15.86
C ILE A 247 7.48 -2.50 16.02
N ILE A 248 7.07 -2.28 17.26
CA ILE A 248 5.97 -1.37 17.63
C ILE A 248 6.54 -0.03 18.08
N TYR A 249 5.96 1.05 17.59
CA TYR A 249 6.36 2.43 17.84
C TYR A 249 5.18 3.23 18.40
N GLU A 250 5.26 3.60 19.67
CA GLU A 250 4.32 4.56 20.29
C GLU A 250 4.56 5.99 19.77
N ARG A 251 5.81 6.28 19.42
CA ARG A 251 6.28 7.56 18.91
C ARG A 251 7.18 7.37 17.71
N HIS A 252 7.14 8.32 16.78
CA HIS A 252 8.03 8.32 15.64
C HIS A 252 9.50 8.48 16.12
N PRO A 253 10.42 7.59 15.72
CA PRO A 253 11.77 7.54 16.29
C PRO A 253 12.62 8.79 16.01
N ALA A 254 12.40 9.47 14.89
CA ALA A 254 13.18 10.67 14.54
C ALA A 254 12.61 11.99 15.08
N THR A 255 11.31 12.04 15.41
CA THR A 255 10.60 13.31 15.72
C THR A 255 9.99 13.30 17.13
N GLY A 256 9.81 12.13 17.74
CA GLY A 256 9.15 11.98 19.03
C GLY A 256 7.63 12.20 18.98
N ALA A 257 7.05 12.45 17.81
CA ALA A 257 5.61 12.64 17.63
C ALA A 257 4.87 11.37 18.04
N ALA A 258 3.81 11.51 18.84
CA ALA A 258 2.94 10.40 19.19
C ALA A 258 2.12 9.97 17.96
N PHE A 259 1.97 8.65 17.79
CA PHE A 259 1.08 8.12 16.76
C PHE A 259 -0.37 8.20 17.23
N VAL A 260 -0.72 7.51 18.31
CA VAL A 260 -2.10 7.48 18.84
C VAL A 260 -2.62 8.90 19.11
N ASP A 261 -3.88 9.13 18.76
CA ASP A 261 -4.60 10.41 18.83
C ASP A 261 -4.11 11.51 17.87
N PHE A 262 -3.09 11.25 17.04
CA PHE A 262 -2.73 12.16 15.97
C PHE A 262 -3.89 12.27 14.97
N GLU A 263 -4.38 13.49 14.76
CA GLU A 263 -5.48 13.79 13.85
C GLU A 263 -4.95 14.10 12.45
N ILE A 264 -5.43 13.36 11.46
CA ILE A 264 -5.01 13.53 10.08
C ILE A 264 -5.78 14.71 9.46
N PRO A 265 -5.09 15.76 8.98
CA PRO A 265 -5.76 16.89 8.33
C PRO A 265 -6.48 16.42 7.06
N HIS A 266 -7.65 17.01 6.78
CA HIS A 266 -8.47 16.74 5.59
C HIS A 266 -8.84 15.26 5.35
N TYR A 267 -8.91 14.46 6.42
CA TYR A 267 -9.15 13.03 6.33
C TYR A 267 -10.51 12.68 5.70
N PHE A 268 -11.57 13.40 6.05
CA PHE A 268 -12.90 13.13 5.50
C PHE A 268 -13.00 13.57 4.03
N GLU A 269 -12.32 14.65 3.65
CA GLU A 269 -12.17 15.05 2.25
C GLU A 269 -11.40 13.99 1.46
N ALA A 270 -10.38 13.34 2.07
CA ALA A 270 -9.68 12.22 1.46
C ALA A 270 -10.60 11.02 1.21
N ILE A 271 -11.46 10.69 2.18
CA ILE A 271 -12.48 9.63 2.03
C ILE A 271 -13.42 9.95 0.88
N GLU A 272 -13.96 11.16 0.82
CA GLU A 272 -14.89 11.56 -0.24
C GLU A 272 -14.21 11.58 -1.61
N MET A 273 -12.94 11.98 -1.68
CA MET A 273 -12.13 11.93 -2.89
C MET A 273 -11.98 10.49 -3.42
N VAL A 274 -11.56 9.53 -2.57
CA VAL A 274 -11.35 8.15 -3.02
C VAL A 274 -12.65 7.41 -3.34
N LYS A 275 -13.75 7.75 -2.65
CA LYS A 275 -15.09 7.22 -3.00
C LYS A 275 -15.52 7.67 -4.39
N LYS A 276 -15.26 8.93 -4.76
CA LYS A 276 -15.52 9.42 -6.13
C LYS A 276 -14.58 8.76 -7.14
N ALA A 277 -13.30 8.65 -6.82
CA ALA A 277 -12.31 7.99 -7.68
C ALA A 277 -12.64 6.51 -7.95
N ALA A 278 -13.24 5.80 -6.99
CA ALA A 278 -13.67 4.41 -7.16
C ALA A 278 -14.69 4.20 -8.29
N TYR A 279 -15.43 5.24 -8.69
CA TYR A 279 -16.38 5.16 -9.82
C TYR A 279 -15.72 5.36 -11.20
N VAL A 280 -14.45 5.78 -11.26
CA VAL A 280 -13.78 6.07 -12.54
C VAL A 280 -13.55 4.80 -13.36
N VAL A 281 -13.22 3.69 -12.68
CA VAL A 281 -13.05 2.35 -13.30
C VAL A 281 -13.89 1.33 -12.51
N PRO A 282 -15.22 1.30 -12.69
CA PRO A 282 -16.11 0.47 -11.87
C PRO A 282 -15.90 -1.04 -12.05
N GLN A 283 -15.13 -1.46 -13.07
CA GLN A 283 -14.71 -2.84 -13.30
C GLN A 283 -13.62 -3.30 -12.33
N VAL A 284 -12.95 -2.38 -11.64
CA VAL A 284 -11.97 -2.67 -10.57
C VAL A 284 -12.57 -2.19 -9.25
N ARG A 285 -13.28 -3.08 -8.55
CA ARG A 285 -14.12 -2.70 -7.40
C ARG A 285 -13.36 -2.62 -6.08
N LEU A 286 -12.25 -3.34 -5.91
CA LEU A 286 -11.42 -3.33 -4.70
C LEU A 286 -10.09 -2.63 -4.97
N ILE A 287 -9.90 -1.45 -4.41
CA ILE A 287 -8.73 -0.60 -4.70
C ILE A 287 -8.14 -0.07 -3.39
N GLY A 288 -6.81 -0.13 -3.26
CA GLY A 288 -6.06 0.56 -2.22
C GLY A 288 -5.47 1.87 -2.74
N TRP A 289 -6.00 2.99 -2.30
CA TRP A 289 -5.58 4.33 -2.66
C TRP A 289 -4.53 4.84 -1.70
N ASP A 290 -3.45 5.42 -2.24
CA ASP A 290 -2.46 6.15 -1.45
C ASP A 290 -2.68 7.64 -1.63
N VAL A 291 -3.13 8.27 -0.56
CA VAL A 291 -3.51 9.68 -0.53
C VAL A 291 -2.47 10.47 0.24
N ALA A 292 -1.92 11.52 -0.35
CA ALA A 292 -1.18 12.53 0.39
C ALA A 292 -2.11 13.69 0.74
N ILE A 293 -1.78 14.40 1.82
CA ILE A 293 -2.45 15.65 2.19
C ILE A 293 -1.47 16.78 1.97
N ASP A 294 -1.78 17.68 1.04
CA ASP A 294 -1.03 18.93 0.84
C ASP A 294 -1.64 20.07 1.68
N LYS A 295 -1.19 21.30 1.44
CA LYS A 295 -1.71 22.48 2.16
C LYS A 295 -3.16 22.86 1.83
N ASP A 296 -3.68 22.41 0.68
CA ASP A 296 -5.00 22.76 0.15
C ASP A 296 -6.01 21.59 0.23
N GLY A 297 -5.53 20.36 0.49
CA GLY A 297 -6.36 19.19 0.74
C GLY A 297 -5.73 17.86 0.29
N PRO A 298 -6.55 16.83 0.09
CA PRO A 298 -6.07 15.52 -0.34
C PRO A 298 -5.74 15.49 -1.83
N LEU A 299 -4.76 14.66 -2.19
CA LEU A 299 -4.41 14.33 -3.57
C LEU A 299 -3.98 12.86 -3.70
N LEU A 300 -4.18 12.27 -4.88
CA LEU A 300 -3.75 10.89 -5.16
C LEU A 300 -2.27 10.80 -5.52
N ILE A 301 -1.57 9.88 -4.84
CA ILE A 301 -0.19 9.51 -5.18
C ILE A 301 -0.16 8.33 -6.14
N GLU A 302 -0.86 7.25 -5.78
CA GLU A 302 -0.99 6.01 -6.52
C GLU A 302 -2.30 5.28 -6.13
N ALA A 303 -2.69 4.30 -6.94
CA ALA A 303 -3.78 3.39 -6.62
C ALA A 303 -3.39 1.95 -6.95
N ASN A 304 -3.76 1.04 -6.06
CA ASN A 304 -3.37 -0.35 -6.11
C ASN A 304 -4.61 -1.22 -6.38
N HIS A 305 -4.76 -1.71 -7.61
CA HIS A 305 -5.80 -2.67 -8.02
C HIS A 305 -5.62 -4.05 -7.35
N PHE A 306 -4.47 -4.28 -6.71
CA PHE A 306 -4.19 -5.44 -5.88
C PHE A 306 -3.68 -4.94 -4.52
N PRO A 307 -4.57 -4.50 -3.62
CA PRO A 307 -4.13 -3.92 -2.37
C PRO A 307 -3.51 -4.99 -1.46
N GLY A 308 -2.38 -4.66 -0.86
CA GLY A 308 -1.59 -5.57 -0.01
C GLY A 308 -2.34 -5.95 1.27
N HIS A 309 -2.51 -7.25 1.51
CA HIS A 309 -3.24 -7.79 2.65
C HIS A 309 -2.44 -7.82 3.95
N ASP A 310 -1.14 -7.68 3.85
CA ASP A 310 -0.17 -7.68 4.94
C ASP A 310 -0.36 -6.52 5.92
N ILE A 311 -0.70 -5.33 5.40
CA ILE A 311 -0.86 -4.12 6.22
C ILE A 311 -2.17 -4.09 7.03
N TYR A 312 -3.19 -4.83 6.61
CA TYR A 312 -4.51 -4.79 7.23
C TYR A 312 -4.48 -5.22 8.70
N GLN A 313 -3.58 -6.15 9.00
CA GLN A 313 -3.66 -6.99 10.19
C GLN A 313 -2.31 -7.12 10.90
N LEU A 314 -1.50 -6.07 10.82
CA LEU A 314 -0.31 -5.94 11.66
C LEU A 314 -0.70 -6.06 13.13
N LYS A 315 0.16 -6.63 13.95
CA LYS A 315 -0.14 -6.94 15.35
C LYS A 315 -0.79 -5.82 16.18
N PRO A 316 -0.30 -4.55 16.18
CA PRO A 316 -0.94 -3.50 16.97
C PRO A 316 -2.35 -3.16 16.49
N ASN A 317 -2.68 -3.48 15.24
CA ASN A 317 -3.97 -3.17 14.60
C ASN A 317 -5.08 -4.17 15.00
N VAL A 318 -4.74 -5.33 15.55
CA VAL A 318 -5.69 -6.41 15.88
C VAL A 318 -5.40 -6.98 17.28
N PRO A 319 -5.49 -6.16 18.35
CA PRO A 319 -5.06 -6.55 19.69
C PRO A 319 -5.84 -7.73 20.29
N ASP A 320 -7.08 -7.96 19.84
CA ASP A 320 -7.95 -9.07 20.23
C ASP A 320 -7.80 -10.32 19.32
N GLY A 321 -6.92 -10.25 18.31
CA GLY A 321 -6.75 -11.29 17.31
C GLY A 321 -7.93 -11.44 16.35
N ILE A 322 -8.76 -10.41 16.19
CA ILE A 322 -9.83 -10.37 15.20
C ILE A 322 -9.35 -9.63 13.96
N GLY A 323 -9.21 -10.37 12.86
CA GLY A 323 -8.79 -9.85 11.57
C GLY A 323 -9.89 -9.10 10.79
N PHE A 324 -9.52 -8.60 9.61
CA PHE A 324 -10.39 -7.76 8.79
C PHE A 324 -11.32 -8.52 7.83
N LYS A 325 -11.23 -9.86 7.78
CA LYS A 325 -12.07 -10.67 6.88
C LYS A 325 -13.57 -10.43 7.10
N PRO A 326 -14.10 -10.31 8.34
CA PRO A 326 -15.53 -10.02 8.55
C PRO A 326 -15.97 -8.68 7.93
N VAL A 327 -15.13 -7.65 8.01
CA VAL A 327 -15.40 -6.33 7.41
C VAL A 327 -15.48 -6.45 5.89
N PHE A 328 -14.51 -7.13 5.28
CA PHE A 328 -14.47 -7.33 3.83
C PHE A 328 -15.63 -8.20 3.34
N ASP A 329 -15.93 -9.30 4.02
CA ASP A 329 -17.04 -10.18 3.67
C ASP A 329 -18.39 -9.46 3.75
N ALA A 330 -18.59 -8.60 4.75
CA ALA A 330 -19.81 -7.80 4.89
C ALA A 330 -19.99 -6.83 3.70
N ALA A 331 -18.92 -6.19 3.23
CA ALA A 331 -18.98 -5.36 2.03
C ALA A 331 -19.20 -6.19 0.76
N ILE A 332 -18.52 -7.34 0.63
CA ILE A 332 -18.69 -8.27 -0.51
C ILE A 332 -20.11 -8.80 -0.62
N ALA A 333 -20.81 -9.00 0.51
CA ALA A 333 -22.20 -9.44 0.51
C ALA A 333 -23.14 -8.45 -0.19
N LYS A 334 -22.72 -7.18 -0.34
CA LYS A 334 -23.44 -6.12 -1.07
C LYS A 334 -23.06 -6.05 -2.55
N CYS A 335 -22.21 -6.96 -3.04
CA CYS A 335 -21.82 -7.09 -4.44
C CYS A 335 -22.54 -8.32 -5.05
N LYS A 336 -23.65 -8.09 -5.75
CA LYS A 336 -24.45 -9.16 -6.38
C LYS A 336 -23.77 -9.77 -7.58
#